data_AF-A0A352NAM2-F1
#
_entry.id   AF-A0A352NAM2-F1
#
_cell.length_a   1.000
_cell.length_b   1.000
_cell.length_c   1.000
_cell.angle_alpha   90.00
_cell.angle_beta   90.00
_cell.angle_gamma   90.00
#
_symmetry.space_group_name_H-M   'P 1'
#
loop_
_entity.id
_entity.type
_entity.pdbx_description
1 polymer ?
#
loop_
_entity_poly.entity_id
_entity_poly.type
_entity_poly.pdbx_seq_one_letter_code
_entity_poly.pdbx_strand_id
1 'polypeptide(L)'
;MSRAVNVDFFAAEADQKALLDFLFSETDVRVFESYSEFDTELREFHSTEELAKAFPLGKDPHGNGNAVLLQLWSPSVMSNISIEKFSVNPESCNGHTFRHRIDSGGLMQLYLGGVSGNVITMSHFGCQSEARAQKWDVEEGVKWESLEKIAGKIQYHLRKRMAAGKVPGRPVLPQAMQLVRSGFELKLSTQTPWHFELEEK
;
A
#
# COMPACT_ATOMS: atom_id res chain seq x y z
N MET A 1 21.69 -7.05 8.81
CA MET A 1 20.91 -5.81 8.78
C MET A 1 19.78 -5.98 7.80
N SER A 2 18.55 -5.87 8.30
CA SER A 2 17.37 -6.06 7.46
C SER A 2 17.27 -4.97 6.39
N ARG A 3 17.00 -5.37 5.15
CA ARG A 3 16.91 -4.45 3.99
C ARG A 3 15.48 -4.00 3.76
N ALA A 4 15.32 -2.76 3.31
CA ALA A 4 14.02 -2.26 2.88
C ALA A 4 13.50 -3.11 1.70
N VAL A 5 12.25 -3.54 1.80
CA VAL A 5 11.52 -4.18 0.71
C VAL A 5 10.67 -3.11 0.06
N ASN A 6 10.77 -2.97 -1.26
CA ASN A 6 9.90 -2.08 -2.04
C ASN A 6 9.43 -2.80 -3.31
N VAL A 7 8.14 -2.71 -3.59
CA VAL A 7 7.50 -3.25 -4.78
C VAL A 7 6.51 -2.23 -5.28
N ASP A 8 6.85 -1.61 -6.40
CA ASP A 8 5.92 -0.87 -7.20
C ASP A 8 5.21 -1.82 -8.16
N PHE A 9 3.90 -1.70 -8.33
CA PHE A 9 3.09 -2.56 -9.18
C PHE A 9 1.87 -1.86 -9.76
N PHE A 10 1.29 -2.43 -10.81
CA PHE A 10 0.04 -1.96 -11.41
C PHE A 10 -1.09 -2.95 -11.14
N ALA A 11 -2.19 -2.45 -10.62
CA ALA A 11 -3.35 -3.22 -10.19
C ALA A 11 -4.65 -2.48 -10.50
N ALA A 12 -5.67 -3.23 -10.88
CA ALA A 12 -7.06 -2.75 -10.94
C ALA A 12 -7.90 -3.37 -9.82
N GLU A 13 -9.21 -3.14 -9.80
CA GLU A 13 -10.10 -3.50 -8.69
C GLU A 13 -10.00 -4.97 -8.25
N ALA A 14 -10.12 -5.92 -9.18
CA ALA A 14 -10.05 -7.34 -8.89
C ALA A 14 -8.66 -7.77 -8.39
N ASP A 15 -7.60 -7.12 -8.89
CA ASP A 15 -6.24 -7.36 -8.43
C ASP A 15 -6.05 -6.86 -6.99
N GLN A 16 -6.56 -5.67 -6.67
CA GLN A 16 -6.51 -5.11 -5.31
C GLN A 16 -7.29 -5.97 -4.32
N LYS A 17 -8.50 -6.41 -4.70
CA LYS A 17 -9.31 -7.32 -3.89
C LYS A 17 -8.56 -8.63 -3.61
N ALA A 18 -7.99 -9.26 -4.65
CA ALA A 18 -7.24 -10.50 -4.50
C ALA A 18 -6.00 -10.34 -3.60
N LEU A 19 -5.31 -9.20 -3.66
CA LEU A 19 -4.19 -8.91 -2.75
C LEU A 19 -4.67 -8.76 -1.30
N LEU A 20 -5.77 -8.03 -1.08
CA LEU A 20 -6.34 -7.84 0.26
C LEU A 20 -6.85 -9.15 0.85
N ASP A 21 -7.55 -9.97 0.05
CA ASP A 21 -7.99 -11.30 0.46
C ASP A 21 -6.82 -12.16 0.90
N PHE A 22 -5.71 -12.14 0.15
CA PHE A 22 -4.48 -12.81 0.54
C PHE A 22 -3.91 -12.29 1.87
N LEU A 23 -3.90 -10.97 2.10
CA LEU A 23 -3.42 -10.41 3.37
C LEU A 23 -4.28 -10.91 4.55
N PHE A 24 -5.61 -10.86 4.42
CA PHE A 24 -6.53 -11.25 5.49
C PHE A 24 -6.55 -12.77 5.75
N SER A 25 -6.40 -13.59 4.72
CA SER A 25 -6.54 -15.05 4.85
C SER A 25 -5.22 -15.79 5.06
N GLU A 26 -4.13 -15.31 4.49
CA GLU A 26 -2.85 -16.04 4.43
C GLU A 26 -1.77 -15.41 5.30
N THR A 27 -2.04 -14.30 5.99
CA THR A 27 -1.06 -13.63 6.86
C THR A 27 -1.67 -13.29 8.21
N ASP A 28 -0.83 -12.87 9.16
CA ASP A 28 -1.28 -12.32 10.43
C ASP A 28 -1.32 -10.78 10.41
N VAL A 29 -1.23 -10.17 9.21
CA VAL A 29 -1.30 -8.72 9.05
C VAL A 29 -2.70 -8.23 9.43
N ARG A 30 -2.71 -7.19 10.26
CA ARG A 30 -3.85 -6.31 10.51
C ARG A 30 -3.71 -5.07 9.64
N VAL A 31 -4.81 -4.66 9.02
CA VAL A 31 -4.84 -3.61 8.00
C VAL A 31 -5.50 -2.38 8.57
N PHE A 32 -4.79 -1.26 8.58
CA PHE A 32 -5.27 0.03 9.06
C PHE A 32 -5.22 1.04 7.92
N GLU A 33 -6.02 2.09 8.01
CA GLU A 33 -5.73 3.29 7.24
C GLU A 33 -4.40 3.91 7.69
N SER A 34 -3.67 4.57 6.78
CA SER A 34 -2.39 5.17 7.15
C SER A 34 -2.53 6.37 8.06
N TYR A 35 -3.66 7.07 7.95
CA TYR A 35 -4.02 8.20 8.77
C TYR A 35 -5.54 8.21 8.89
N SER A 36 -6.06 8.52 10.08
CA SER A 36 -7.50 8.60 10.28
C SER A 36 -8.14 9.66 9.40
N GLU A 37 -9.44 9.57 9.17
CA GLU A 37 -10.18 10.77 8.77
C GLU A 37 -10.02 11.85 9.85
N PHE A 38 -10.13 13.11 9.45
CA PHE A 38 -9.94 14.22 10.37
C PHE A 38 -10.89 14.13 11.57
N ASP A 39 -10.34 14.41 12.76
CA ASP A 39 -11.04 14.39 14.04
C ASP A 39 -11.74 13.05 14.40
N THR A 40 -11.33 11.94 13.78
CA THR A 40 -11.84 10.58 14.07
C THR A 40 -10.76 9.63 14.57
N GLU A 41 -11.17 8.48 15.13
CA GLU A 41 -10.27 7.39 15.49
C GLU A 41 -9.72 6.67 14.25
N LEU A 42 -8.55 6.05 14.40
CA LEU A 42 -7.95 5.26 13.33
C LEU A 42 -8.73 3.96 13.11
N ARG A 43 -9.14 3.71 11.88
CA ARG A 43 -9.87 2.50 11.49
C ARG A 43 -8.93 1.34 11.21
N GLU A 44 -9.30 0.19 11.77
CA GLU A 44 -8.83 -1.13 11.38
C GLU A 44 -9.88 -1.78 10.47
N PHE A 45 -9.41 -2.50 9.46
CA PHE A 45 -10.23 -3.28 8.55
C PHE A 45 -9.97 -4.77 8.77
N HIS A 46 -11.03 -5.55 8.74
CA HIS A 46 -10.98 -7.01 8.98
C HIS A 46 -11.34 -7.82 7.74
N SER A 47 -11.78 -7.16 6.66
CA SER A 47 -12.06 -7.82 5.39
C SER A 47 -11.95 -6.88 4.19
N THR A 48 -11.83 -7.49 3.01
CA THR A 48 -11.85 -6.77 1.73
C THR A 48 -13.16 -6.04 1.50
N GLU A 49 -14.29 -6.57 1.97
CA GLU A 49 -15.61 -5.93 1.87
C GLU A 49 -15.70 -4.66 2.73
N GLU A 50 -15.08 -4.65 3.91
CA GLU A 50 -15.02 -3.43 4.75
C GLU A 50 -14.22 -2.33 4.04
N LEU A 51 -13.07 -2.69 3.47
CA LEU A 51 -12.26 -1.77 2.66
C LEU A 51 -13.01 -1.27 1.41
N ALA A 52 -13.70 -2.15 0.70
CA ALA A 52 -14.49 -1.80 -0.49
C ALA A 52 -15.67 -0.86 -0.18
N LYS A 53 -16.20 -0.89 1.05
CA LYS A 53 -17.22 0.06 1.52
C LYS A 53 -16.62 1.42 1.89
N ALA A 54 -15.42 1.42 2.44
CA ALA A 54 -14.76 2.64 2.90
C ALA A 54 -14.04 3.40 1.76
N PHE A 55 -13.54 2.68 0.75
CA PHE A 55 -12.68 3.23 -0.29
C PHE A 55 -13.07 2.76 -1.69
N PRO A 56 -12.80 3.57 -2.74
CA PRO A 56 -13.11 3.22 -4.12
C PRO A 56 -12.05 2.28 -4.70
N LEU A 57 -11.97 1.04 -4.20
CA LEU A 57 -10.97 0.05 -4.67
C LEU A 57 -10.94 -0.05 -6.21
N GLY A 58 -9.73 -0.08 -6.75
CA GLY A 58 -9.46 -0.13 -8.19
C GLY A 58 -9.59 1.18 -8.93
N LYS A 59 -10.02 2.27 -8.27
CA LYS A 59 -10.13 3.61 -8.86
C LYS A 59 -9.17 4.56 -8.17
N ASP A 60 -8.67 5.52 -8.94
CA ASP A 60 -7.87 6.63 -8.44
C ASP A 60 -8.50 7.96 -8.87
N PRO A 61 -9.47 8.49 -8.11
CA PRO A 61 -10.20 9.70 -8.48
C PRO A 61 -9.29 10.93 -8.68
N HIS A 62 -8.14 10.97 -8.01
CA HIS A 62 -7.19 12.08 -8.08
C HIS A 62 -6.04 11.81 -9.04
N GLY A 63 -5.87 10.56 -9.49
CA GLY A 63 -4.86 10.17 -10.46
C GLY A 63 -3.43 10.30 -9.95
N ASN A 64 -3.22 10.25 -8.63
CA ASN A 64 -1.92 10.52 -8.00
C ASN A 64 -1.18 9.25 -7.51
N GLY A 65 -1.72 8.06 -7.76
CA GLY A 65 -1.16 6.78 -7.31
C GLY A 65 -1.38 6.46 -5.84
N ASN A 66 -2.22 7.24 -5.14
CA ASN A 66 -2.40 7.18 -3.69
C ASN A 66 -3.89 7.25 -3.31
N ALA A 67 -4.74 6.54 -4.06
CA ALA A 67 -6.19 6.53 -3.86
C ALA A 67 -6.59 5.93 -2.51
N VAL A 68 -5.85 4.91 -2.05
CA VAL A 68 -6.02 4.29 -0.73
C VAL A 68 -4.66 4.15 -0.08
N LEU A 69 -4.51 4.70 1.13
CA LEU A 69 -3.25 4.63 1.88
C LEU A 69 -3.47 3.75 3.11
N LEU A 70 -2.84 2.58 3.12
CA LEU A 70 -2.95 1.60 4.22
C LEU A 70 -1.61 1.41 4.94
N GLN A 71 -1.70 1.13 6.23
CA GLN A 71 -0.59 0.65 7.06
C GLN A 71 -0.89 -0.76 7.54
N LEU A 72 0.09 -1.63 7.36
CA LEU A 72 0.03 -3.03 7.69
C LEU A 72 0.88 -3.26 8.94
N TRP A 73 0.25 -3.78 9.98
CA TRP A 73 0.90 -4.16 11.22
C TRP A 73 0.79 -5.67 11.41
N SER A 74 1.81 -6.32 11.96
CA SER A 74 1.77 -7.77 12.24
C SER A 74 2.18 -8.05 13.68
N PRO A 75 1.42 -8.86 14.43
CA PRO A 75 1.76 -9.26 15.79
C PRO A 75 3.03 -10.14 15.85
N SER A 76 3.35 -10.85 14.76
CA SER A 76 4.62 -11.56 14.65
C SER A 76 5.82 -10.62 14.54
N VAL A 77 5.63 -9.41 14.03
CA VAL A 77 6.70 -8.41 13.89
C VAL A 77 6.86 -7.59 15.17
N MET A 78 5.77 -7.19 15.82
CA MET A 78 5.79 -6.38 17.04
C MET A 78 4.69 -6.77 17.99
N SER A 79 4.95 -6.73 19.29
CA SER A 79 3.97 -7.13 20.30
C SER A 79 2.90 -6.09 20.57
N ASN A 80 3.19 -4.80 20.35
CA ASN A 80 2.31 -3.69 20.68
C ASN A 80 2.06 -2.82 19.45
N ILE A 81 0.88 -2.20 19.43
CA ILE A 81 0.51 -1.17 18.46
C ILE A 81 0.44 0.17 19.20
N SER A 82 1.12 1.18 18.67
CA SER A 82 1.08 2.56 19.21
C SER A 82 0.28 3.44 18.25
N ILE A 83 -0.92 3.85 18.67
CA ILE A 83 -1.76 4.78 17.90
C ILE A 83 -1.56 6.17 18.49
N GLU A 84 -0.96 7.06 17.70
CA GLU A 84 -0.64 8.43 18.07
C GLU A 84 -1.71 9.38 17.55
N LYS A 85 -2.17 10.31 18.40
CA LYS A 85 -2.94 11.49 18.02
C LYS A 85 -1.97 12.65 17.76
N PHE A 86 -2.02 13.23 16.57
CA PHE A 86 -1.21 14.40 16.23
C PHE A 86 -2.07 15.56 15.71
N SER A 87 -1.64 16.78 16.02
CA SER A 87 -2.33 18.00 15.61
C SER A 87 -2.06 18.30 14.14
N VAL A 88 -3.08 18.76 13.42
CA VAL A 88 -2.96 19.29 12.06
C VAL A 88 -3.20 20.80 12.07
N ASN A 89 -2.75 21.52 11.04
CA ASN A 89 -3.03 22.96 10.92
C ASN A 89 -4.48 23.18 10.44
N PRO A 90 -5.37 23.76 11.26
CA PRO A 90 -6.78 23.95 10.89
C PRO A 90 -6.96 24.83 9.64
N GLU A 91 -6.09 25.81 9.42
CA GLU A 91 -6.15 26.71 8.25
C GLU A 91 -5.92 25.95 6.93
N SER A 92 -5.14 24.88 6.98
CA SER A 92 -4.85 24.04 5.81
C SER A 92 -5.72 22.78 5.74
N CYS A 93 -6.60 22.58 6.72
CA CYS A 93 -7.39 21.35 6.90
C CYS A 93 -8.87 21.66 7.18
N ASN A 94 -9.42 22.73 6.59
CA ASN A 94 -10.85 23.07 6.69
C ASN A 94 -11.37 23.14 8.15
N GLY A 95 -10.56 23.63 9.08
CA GLY A 95 -10.92 23.76 10.49
C GLY A 95 -10.69 22.52 11.36
N HIS A 96 -10.27 21.39 10.78
CA HIS A 96 -9.94 20.18 11.53
C HIS A 96 -8.67 20.35 12.36
N THR A 97 -8.59 19.64 13.49
CA THR A 97 -7.55 19.90 14.50
C THR A 97 -6.61 18.73 14.74
N PHE A 98 -7.04 17.50 14.47
CA PHE A 98 -6.18 16.33 14.65
C PHE A 98 -6.44 15.20 13.65
N ARG A 99 -5.49 14.27 13.59
CA ARG A 99 -5.62 12.93 13.00
C ARG A 99 -4.91 11.91 13.88
N HIS A 100 -5.21 10.64 13.66
CA HIS A 100 -4.48 9.52 14.25
C HIS A 100 -3.63 8.80 13.21
N ARG A 101 -2.55 8.16 13.65
CA ARG A 101 -1.70 7.25 12.86
C ARG A 101 -1.11 6.17 13.75
N ILE A 102 -0.57 5.12 13.15
CA ILE A 102 0.33 4.20 13.84
C ILE A 102 1.75 4.73 13.68
N ASP A 103 2.51 4.80 14.77
CA ASP A 103 3.92 5.16 14.73
C ASP A 103 4.79 3.97 15.11
N SER A 104 5.65 3.54 14.19
CA SER A 104 6.65 2.49 14.40
C SER A 104 7.51 2.22 13.14
N GLY A 105 8.75 1.77 13.32
CA GLY A 105 9.64 1.29 12.26
C GLY A 105 9.29 -0.07 11.68
N GLY A 106 8.44 -0.87 12.35
CA GLY A 106 8.04 -2.21 11.92
C GLY A 106 6.82 -2.27 10.98
N LEU A 107 6.28 -1.13 10.56
CA LEU A 107 5.11 -1.05 9.69
C LEU A 107 5.45 -1.35 8.22
N MET A 108 4.50 -1.95 7.51
CA MET A 108 4.55 -2.07 6.05
C MET A 108 3.48 -1.19 5.42
N GLN A 109 3.84 -0.51 4.35
CA GLN A 109 3.02 0.44 3.64
C GLN A 109 2.36 -0.27 2.46
N LEU A 110 1.06 -0.08 2.27
CA LEU A 110 0.34 -0.51 1.08
C LEU A 110 -0.47 0.66 0.55
N TYR A 111 0.04 1.29 -0.50
CA TYR A 111 -0.59 2.43 -1.15
C TYR A 111 -1.14 1.97 -2.50
N LEU A 112 -2.45 2.08 -2.65
CA LEU A 112 -3.14 1.61 -3.84
C LEU A 112 -3.40 2.81 -4.75
N GLY A 113 -2.87 2.72 -5.97
CA GLY A 113 -3.34 3.50 -7.10
C GLY A 113 -4.65 2.93 -7.64
N GLY A 114 -4.87 3.08 -8.94
CA GLY A 114 -6.04 2.52 -9.60
C GLY A 114 -6.30 3.17 -10.95
N VAL A 115 -7.49 2.96 -11.48
CA VAL A 115 -7.90 3.51 -12.76
C VAL A 115 -8.35 4.97 -12.59
N SER A 116 -7.79 5.86 -13.41
CA SER A 116 -8.14 7.27 -13.52
C SER A 116 -8.22 7.66 -15.00
N GLY A 117 -9.44 7.81 -15.53
CA GLY A 117 -9.64 7.94 -16.98
C GLY A 117 -9.12 6.71 -17.71
N ASN A 118 -8.22 6.91 -18.68
CA ASN A 118 -7.57 5.83 -19.44
C ASN A 118 -6.17 5.46 -18.90
N VAL A 119 -5.86 5.85 -17.65
CA VAL A 119 -4.57 5.60 -17.00
C VAL A 119 -4.77 4.68 -15.81
N ILE A 120 -3.86 3.72 -15.64
CA ILE A 120 -3.70 2.94 -14.40
C ILE A 120 -2.51 3.54 -13.65
N THR A 121 -2.79 4.12 -12.48
CA THR A 121 -1.76 4.71 -11.62
C THR A 121 -1.07 3.64 -10.77
N MET A 122 0.19 3.89 -10.46
CA MET A 122 1.05 2.93 -9.79
C MET A 122 0.63 2.74 -8.33
N SER A 123 0.64 1.50 -7.87
CA SER A 123 0.52 1.12 -6.46
C SER A 123 1.90 0.80 -5.89
N HIS A 124 2.03 0.91 -4.57
CA HIS A 124 3.27 0.70 -3.84
C HIS A 124 3.06 -0.20 -2.63
N PHE A 125 3.95 -1.17 -2.45
CA PHE A 125 4.12 -1.92 -1.22
C PHE A 125 5.55 -1.76 -0.73
N GLY A 126 5.74 -1.47 0.55
CA GLY A 126 7.10 -1.37 1.09
C GLY A 126 7.20 -1.44 2.61
N CYS A 127 8.42 -1.55 3.11
CA CYS A 127 8.72 -1.47 4.54
C CYS A 127 10.05 -0.75 4.75
N GLN A 128 10.22 -0.17 5.95
CA GLN A 128 11.48 0.47 6.31
C GLN A 128 12.60 -0.56 6.47
N SER A 129 13.86 -0.12 6.30
CA SER A 129 15.02 -0.90 6.70
C SER A 129 15.35 -0.68 8.17
N GLU A 130 16.01 -1.66 8.79
CA GLU A 130 16.52 -1.57 10.16
C GLU A 130 17.41 -0.33 10.36
N ALA A 131 18.33 -0.10 9.42
CA ALA A 131 19.22 1.06 9.47
C ALA A 131 18.48 2.41 9.40
N ARG A 132 17.35 2.47 8.69
CA ARG A 132 16.54 3.71 8.62
C ARG A 132 15.73 3.90 9.90
N ALA A 133 15.16 2.83 10.44
CA ALA A 133 14.44 2.87 11.69
C ALA A 133 15.34 3.31 12.86
N GLN A 134 16.56 2.76 12.95
CA GLN A 134 17.57 3.19 13.93
C GLN A 134 17.95 4.66 13.80
N LYS A 135 18.08 5.16 12.56
CA LYS A 135 18.36 6.58 12.32
C LYS A 135 17.22 7.49 12.79
N TRP A 136 16.00 6.98 12.79
CA TRP A 136 14.79 7.71 13.15
C TRP A 136 14.29 7.41 14.57
N ASP A 137 15.00 6.56 15.32
CA ASP A 137 14.66 6.15 16.68
C ASP A 137 13.27 5.51 16.80
N VAL A 138 12.95 4.60 15.86
CA VAL A 138 11.65 3.92 15.76
C VAL A 138 11.78 2.39 15.64
N GLU A 139 12.95 1.83 15.93
CA GLU A 139 13.24 0.39 15.88
C GLU A 139 12.77 -0.39 17.10
N GLU A 140 12.36 0.30 18.17
CA GLU A 140 12.02 -0.33 19.44
C GLU A 140 10.93 -1.41 19.27
N GLY A 141 11.22 -2.62 19.77
CA GLY A 141 10.28 -3.74 19.73
C GLY A 141 10.11 -4.43 18.36
N VAL A 142 10.82 -3.98 17.31
CA VAL A 142 10.71 -4.56 15.96
C VAL A 142 11.51 -5.87 15.85
N LYS A 143 10.82 -6.97 15.54
CA LYS A 143 11.45 -8.25 15.18
C LYS A 143 11.80 -8.27 13.70
N TRP A 144 12.96 -7.73 13.34
CA TRP A 144 13.40 -7.55 11.95
C TRP A 144 13.36 -8.81 11.08
N GLU A 145 13.76 -9.97 11.59
CA GLU A 145 13.68 -11.24 10.85
C GLU A 145 12.23 -11.61 10.50
N SER A 146 11.29 -11.33 11.41
CA SER A 146 9.86 -11.57 11.18
C SER A 146 9.30 -10.59 10.15
N LEU A 147 9.74 -9.32 10.18
CA LEU A 147 9.38 -8.32 9.16
C LEU A 147 9.86 -8.75 7.78
N GLU A 148 11.12 -9.17 7.65
CA GLU A 148 11.67 -9.66 6.37
C GLU A 148 10.89 -10.84 5.82
N LYS A 149 10.53 -11.80 6.70
CA LYS A 149 9.78 -12.99 6.31
C LYS A 149 8.39 -12.63 5.78
N ILE A 150 7.65 -11.77 6.48
CA ILE A 150 6.28 -11.41 6.07
C ILE A 150 6.28 -10.49 4.85
N ALA A 151 7.15 -9.47 4.82
CA ALA A 151 7.30 -8.60 3.67
C ALA A 151 7.78 -9.37 2.43
N GLY A 152 8.69 -10.33 2.61
CA GLY A 152 9.13 -11.26 1.57
C GLY A 152 8.00 -12.15 1.06
N LYS A 153 7.13 -12.66 1.94
CA LYS A 153 5.94 -13.44 1.56
C LYS A 153 4.99 -12.61 0.68
N ILE A 154 4.69 -11.37 1.07
CA ILE A 154 3.82 -10.46 0.31
C ILE A 154 4.46 -10.09 -1.03
N GLN A 155 5.74 -9.70 -1.04
CA GLN A 155 6.48 -9.41 -2.26
C GLN A 155 6.48 -10.59 -3.22
N TYR A 156 6.71 -11.80 -2.72
CA TYR A 156 6.69 -13.01 -3.53
C TYR A 156 5.30 -13.25 -4.12
N HIS A 157 4.24 -13.07 -3.34
CA HIS A 157 2.87 -13.20 -3.82
C HIS A 157 2.60 -12.24 -4.98
N LEU A 158 2.90 -10.94 -4.82
CA LEU A 158 2.79 -9.93 -5.87
C LEU A 158 3.59 -10.28 -7.13
N ARG A 159 4.89 -10.57 -6.97
CA ARG A 159 5.83 -10.73 -8.10
C ARG A 159 5.71 -12.08 -8.81
N LYS A 160 5.32 -13.15 -8.10
CA LYS A 160 5.43 -14.54 -8.60
C LYS A 160 4.10 -15.28 -8.66
N ARG A 161 3.11 -14.90 -7.84
CA ARG A 161 1.80 -15.57 -7.84
C ARG A 161 0.73 -14.78 -8.58
N MET A 162 0.72 -13.46 -8.42
CA MET A 162 -0.30 -12.61 -9.06
C MET A 162 0.13 -12.07 -10.43
N ALA A 163 1.40 -11.67 -10.59
CA ALA A 163 1.87 -10.98 -11.79
C ALA A 163 1.52 -11.72 -13.10
N ALA A 164 0.77 -11.04 -13.98
CA ALA A 164 0.44 -11.53 -15.33
C ALA A 164 1.47 -11.06 -16.38
N GLY A 165 2.23 -10.03 -16.06
CA GLY A 165 3.39 -9.55 -16.81
C GLY A 165 4.13 -8.50 -16.02
N LYS A 166 4.97 -7.72 -16.70
CA LYS A 166 5.78 -6.68 -16.08
C LYS A 166 6.09 -5.56 -17.06
N VAL A 167 6.37 -4.40 -16.47
CA VAL A 167 7.14 -3.31 -17.08
C VAL A 167 8.47 -3.22 -16.32
N PRO A 168 9.46 -2.41 -16.75
CA PRO A 168 10.77 -2.34 -16.09
C PRO A 168 10.69 -2.25 -14.55
N GLY A 169 11.03 -3.37 -13.92
CA GLY A 169 11.10 -3.53 -12.46
C GLY A 169 9.75 -3.68 -11.72
N ARG A 170 8.60 -3.67 -12.41
CA ARG A 170 7.27 -3.55 -11.79
C ARG A 170 6.29 -4.60 -12.32
N PRO A 171 5.70 -5.44 -11.45
CA PRO A 171 4.64 -6.34 -11.83
C PRO A 171 3.42 -5.60 -12.37
N VAL A 172 2.78 -6.18 -13.38
CA VAL A 172 1.45 -5.80 -13.84
C VAL A 172 0.51 -6.97 -13.52
N LEU A 173 -0.48 -6.71 -12.68
CA LEU A 173 -1.41 -7.73 -12.19
C LEU A 173 -2.49 -8.06 -13.24
N PRO A 174 -3.24 -9.18 -13.09
CA PRO A 174 -4.04 -9.74 -14.18
C PRO A 174 -5.09 -8.80 -14.78
N GLN A 175 -5.87 -8.10 -13.97
CA GLN A 175 -6.88 -7.18 -14.49
C GLN A 175 -6.25 -5.91 -15.07
N ALA A 176 -5.21 -5.37 -14.44
CA ALA A 176 -4.43 -4.28 -15.01
C ALA A 176 -3.86 -4.64 -16.39
N MET A 177 -3.35 -5.87 -16.56
CA MET A 177 -2.86 -6.39 -17.84
C MET A 177 -3.97 -6.43 -18.91
N GLN A 178 -5.19 -6.82 -18.54
CA GLN A 178 -6.32 -6.82 -19.48
C GLN A 178 -6.69 -5.40 -19.94
N LEU A 179 -6.68 -4.44 -19.01
CA LEU A 179 -6.95 -3.03 -19.31
C LEU A 179 -5.87 -2.45 -20.23
N VAL A 180 -4.58 -2.72 -19.98
CA VAL A 180 -3.49 -2.26 -20.85
C VAL A 180 -3.64 -2.80 -22.28
N ARG A 181 -3.96 -4.09 -22.42
CA ARG A 181 -4.26 -4.69 -23.73
C ARG A 181 -5.48 -4.09 -24.43
N SER A 182 -6.36 -3.44 -23.67
CA SER A 182 -7.54 -2.73 -24.16
C SER A 182 -7.28 -1.25 -24.44
N GLY A 183 -6.03 -0.78 -24.29
CA GLY A 183 -5.60 0.59 -24.63
C GLY A 183 -5.37 1.52 -23.44
N PHE A 184 -5.38 1.01 -22.20
CA PHE A 184 -5.04 1.83 -21.02
C PHE A 184 -3.53 2.03 -20.89
N GLU A 185 -3.12 3.20 -20.40
CA GLU A 185 -1.71 3.54 -20.15
C GLU A 185 -1.31 3.19 -18.70
N LEU A 186 -0.06 2.76 -18.50
CA LEU A 186 0.52 2.54 -17.17
C LEU A 186 1.38 3.75 -16.79
N LYS A 187 1.09 4.44 -15.68
CA LYS A 187 1.85 5.64 -15.25
C LYS A 187 2.07 5.69 -13.74
N LEU A 188 3.07 6.43 -13.31
CA LEU A 188 3.22 6.76 -11.87
C LEU A 188 1.98 7.51 -11.36
N SER A 189 1.58 8.53 -12.11
CA SER A 189 0.38 9.35 -11.91
C SER A 189 -0.17 9.81 -13.26
N THR A 190 -1.40 10.32 -13.31
CA THR A 190 -2.00 10.89 -14.52
C THR A 190 -1.22 12.08 -15.07
N GLN A 191 -0.53 12.82 -14.21
CA GLN A 191 0.31 13.97 -14.57
C GLN A 191 1.68 13.55 -15.14
N THR A 192 2.05 12.28 -15.05
CA THR A 192 3.32 11.80 -15.60
C THR A 192 3.27 11.88 -17.14
N PRO A 193 4.22 12.59 -17.79
CA PRO A 193 4.14 12.86 -19.22
C PRO A 193 4.48 11.64 -20.09
N TRP A 194 5.06 10.60 -19.49
CA TRP A 194 5.42 9.34 -20.13
C TRP A 194 4.61 8.19 -19.52
N HIS A 195 4.54 7.07 -20.21
CA HIS A 195 3.94 5.82 -19.73
C HIS A 195 4.96 4.68 -19.79
N PHE A 196 4.70 3.61 -19.05
CA PHE A 196 5.49 2.39 -19.12
C PHE A 196 5.00 1.50 -20.26
N GLU A 197 5.95 0.91 -20.98
CA GLU A 197 5.69 -0.12 -21.98
C GLU A 197 5.84 -1.52 -21.37
N LEU A 198 5.00 -2.45 -21.81
CA LEU A 198 5.10 -3.85 -21.42
C LEU A 198 6.42 -4.44 -21.91
N GLU A 199 7.10 -5.20 -21.06
CA GLU A 199 8.26 -5.97 -21.51
C GLU A 199 7.78 -7.09 -22.45
N GLU A 200 8.31 -7.10 -23.68
CA GLU A 200 8.12 -8.22 -24.60
C GLU A 200 8.75 -9.48 -23.99
N LYS A 201 8.07 -10.63 -24.16
CA LYS A 201 8.55 -11.92 -23.67
C LYS A 201 9.53 -12.54 -24.64
#